data_AF-A0A923YMI8-F1
#
_entry.id   AF-A0A923YMI8-F1
#
_cell.length_a   1.000
_cell.length_b   1.000
_cell.length_c   1.000
_cell.angle_alpha   90.00
_cell.angle_beta   90.00
_cell.angle_gamma   90.00
#
_symmetry.space_group_name_H-M   'P 1'
#
loop_
_entity.id
_entity.type
_entity.pdbx_description
1 polymer ?
#
loop_
_entity_poly.entity_id
_entity_poly.type
_entity_poly.pdbx_seq_one_letter_code
_entity_poly.pdbx_strand_id
1 'polypeptide(L)'
;MFYSVDVFGGNRRQLEGLQASVEFQKFQLEATYLTLTSNLATTAIQDASLRVQLKATCGIVDTQEKQLAVIEKQLNLGAIFCSTVLIQRNTVAQTHATLPPLEKALVQTRNQLFVYAGKLPGESGLPEFDFASLQLPQDLPVSLPSVLVRQRPDIRASEALMHQASA
;
A
#
# COMPACT_ATOMS: atom_id res chain seq x y z
N MET A 1 10.01 48.08 34.05
CA MET A 1 9.15 47.55 32.97
C MET A 1 9.49 48.33 31.71
N PHE A 2 10.04 47.68 30.69
CA PHE A 2 10.28 48.29 29.39
C PHE A 2 9.10 47.95 28.49
N TYR A 3 8.38 48.96 28.02
CA TYR A 3 7.31 48.83 27.02
C TYR A 3 7.86 49.40 25.71
N SER A 4 8.20 48.55 24.76
CA SER A 4 8.64 48.99 23.43
C SER A 4 7.40 49.38 22.61
N VAL A 5 7.33 50.65 22.21
CA VAL A 5 6.26 51.13 21.32
C VAL A 5 6.53 50.58 19.92
N ASP A 6 5.62 49.76 19.41
CA ASP A 6 5.75 49.10 18.10
C ASP A 6 5.36 50.07 16.96
N VAL A 7 6.22 51.06 16.70
CA VAL A 7 5.97 52.12 15.70
C VAL A 7 6.02 51.60 14.26
N PHE A 8 6.80 50.53 14.01
CA PHE A 8 7.01 49.96 12.67
C PHE A 8 6.36 48.57 12.48
N GLY A 9 5.65 48.06 13.48
CA GLY A 9 4.93 46.77 13.41
C GLY A 9 5.82 45.53 13.53
N GLY A 10 7.03 45.64 14.08
CA GLY A 10 8.00 44.55 14.21
C GLY A 10 7.51 43.43 15.15
N ASN A 11 6.90 43.78 16.28
CA ASN A 11 6.32 42.78 17.18
C ASN A 11 5.10 42.10 16.53
N ARG A 12 4.31 42.86 15.76
CA ARG A 12 3.18 42.32 15.00
C ARG A 12 3.62 41.32 13.93
N ARG A 13 4.63 41.64 13.13
CA ARG A 13 5.21 40.75 12.11
C ARG A 13 5.86 39.51 12.71
N GLN A 14 6.55 39.66 13.85
CA GLN A 14 7.11 38.52 14.57
C GLN A 14 6.00 37.56 15.05
N LEU A 15 4.89 38.09 15.55
CA LEU A 15 3.74 37.29 15.96
C LEU A 15 3.05 36.62 14.77
N GLU A 16 2.93 37.31 13.64
CA GLU A 16 2.41 36.79 12.36
C GLU A 16 3.28 35.64 11.83
N GLY A 17 4.61 35.80 11.84
CA GLY A 17 5.54 34.72 11.45
C GLY A 17 5.48 33.50 12.38
N LEU A 18 5.31 33.71 13.69
CA LEU A 18 5.11 32.61 14.65
C LEU A 18 3.77 31.90 14.41
N GLN A 19 2.70 32.63 14.10
CA GLN A 19 1.41 32.03 13.74
C GLN A 19 1.52 31.19 12.46
N ALA A 20 2.17 31.70 11.42
CA ALA A 20 2.41 30.95 10.18
C ALA A 20 3.23 29.66 10.43
N SER A 21 4.19 29.68 11.36
CA SER A 21 4.96 28.49 11.75
C SER A 21 4.08 27.43 12.45
N VAL A 22 3.13 27.84 13.28
CA VAL A 22 2.16 26.93 13.91
C VAL A 22 1.23 26.31 12.87
N GLU A 23 0.74 27.11 11.93
CA GLU A 23 -0.09 26.61 10.82
C GLU A 23 0.65 25.62 9.94
N PHE A 24 1.92 25.89 9.62
CA PHE A 24 2.77 24.97 8.88
C PHE A 24 2.88 23.60 9.58
N GLN A 25 3.19 23.59 10.90
CA GLN A 25 3.31 22.36 11.67
C GLN A 25 1.99 21.57 11.71
N LYS A 26 0.85 22.28 11.82
CA LYS A 26 -0.48 21.66 11.77
C LYS A 26 -0.72 20.96 10.43
N PHE A 27 -0.47 21.64 9.32
CA PHE A 27 -0.67 21.05 7.99
C PHE A 27 0.30 19.89 7.71
N GLN A 28 1.52 19.94 8.25
CA GLN A 28 2.47 18.84 8.17
C GLN A 28 1.96 17.58 8.89
N LEU A 29 1.32 17.74 10.06
CA LEU A 29 0.68 16.64 10.79
C LEU A 29 -0.49 16.04 9.99
N GLU A 30 -1.35 16.90 9.43
CA GLU A 30 -2.48 16.47 8.59
C GLU A 30 -2.00 15.69 7.35
N ALA A 31 -0.95 16.18 6.66
CA ALA A 31 -0.34 15.49 5.51
C ALA A 31 0.20 14.11 5.90
N THR A 32 0.86 14.03 7.06
CA THR A 32 1.45 12.78 7.57
C THR A 32 0.35 11.76 7.88
N TYR A 33 -0.74 12.19 8.52
CA TYR A 33 -1.88 11.32 8.83
C TYR A 33 -2.58 10.82 7.56
N LEU A 34 -2.82 11.69 6.58
CA LEU A 34 -3.40 11.31 5.29
C LEU A 34 -2.51 10.30 4.55
N THR A 35 -1.20 10.52 4.57
CA THR A 35 -0.23 9.61 3.94
C THR A 35 -0.22 8.24 4.63
N LEU A 36 -0.22 8.22 5.97
CA LEU A 36 -0.24 6.98 6.75
C LEU A 36 -1.52 6.17 6.48
N THR A 37 -2.68 6.81 6.52
CA THR A 37 -3.98 6.15 6.28
C THR A 37 -4.10 5.63 4.84
N SER A 38 -3.62 6.41 3.85
CA SER A 38 -3.60 5.99 2.44
C SER A 38 -2.67 4.80 2.20
N ASN A 39 -1.48 4.81 2.81
CA ASN A 39 -0.53 3.71 2.71
C ASN A 39 -1.11 2.45 3.38
N LEU A 40 -1.70 2.58 4.56
CA LEU A 40 -2.34 1.46 5.27
C LEU A 40 -3.44 0.81 4.42
N ALA A 41 -4.34 1.61 3.83
CA ALA A 41 -5.40 1.12 2.96
C ALA A 41 -4.83 0.40 1.71
N THR A 42 -3.86 1.00 1.04
CA THR A 42 -3.22 0.44 -0.15
C THR A 42 -2.52 -0.89 0.16
N THR A 43 -1.77 -0.95 1.26
CA THR A 43 -1.08 -2.17 1.70
C THR A 43 -2.06 -3.27 2.12
N ALA A 44 -3.22 -2.93 2.71
CA ALA A 44 -4.26 -3.91 3.06
C ALA A 44 -4.89 -4.54 1.80
N ILE A 45 -5.15 -3.73 0.76
CA ILE A 45 -5.63 -4.21 -0.53
C ILE A 45 -4.58 -5.12 -1.20
N GLN A 46 -3.31 -4.74 -1.13
CA GLN A 46 -2.20 -5.52 -1.68
C GLN A 46 -2.04 -6.87 -0.97
N ASP A 47 -2.17 -6.90 0.36
CA ASP A 47 -2.15 -8.13 1.16
C ASP A 47 -3.28 -9.09 0.73
N ALA A 48 -4.51 -8.57 0.61
CA ALA A 48 -5.66 -9.33 0.16
C ALA A 48 -5.47 -9.90 -1.26
N SER A 49 -4.97 -9.07 -2.19
CA SER A 49 -4.68 -9.46 -3.57
C SER A 49 -3.63 -10.58 -3.66
N LEU A 50 -2.52 -10.46 -2.91
CA LEU A 50 -1.46 -11.46 -2.87
C LEU A 50 -1.95 -12.81 -2.35
N ARG A 51 -2.84 -12.82 -1.33
CA ARG A 51 -3.44 -14.07 -0.83
C ARG A 51 -4.29 -14.76 -1.88
N VAL A 52 -5.12 -14.00 -2.60
CA VAL A 52 -5.94 -14.54 -3.69
C VAL A 52 -5.06 -15.08 -4.81
N GLN A 53 -4.01 -14.35 -5.19
CA GLN A 53 -3.06 -14.79 -6.20
C GLN A 53 -2.34 -16.07 -5.80
N LEU A 54 -1.85 -16.16 -4.55
CA LEU A 54 -1.20 -17.35 -4.02
C LEU A 54 -2.16 -18.54 -4.02
N LYS A 55 -3.39 -18.38 -3.54
CA LYS A 55 -4.42 -19.42 -3.54
C LYS A 55 -4.74 -19.90 -4.96
N ALA A 56 -4.84 -18.98 -5.91
CA ALA A 56 -5.09 -19.31 -7.31
C ALA A 56 -3.90 -20.10 -7.91
N THR A 57 -2.67 -19.65 -7.68
CA THR A 57 -1.46 -20.35 -8.17
C THR A 57 -1.33 -21.74 -7.57
N CYS A 58 -1.59 -21.93 -6.27
CA CYS A 58 -1.64 -23.26 -5.66
C CYS A 58 -2.69 -24.15 -6.36
N GLY A 59 -3.89 -23.64 -6.62
CA GLY A 59 -4.92 -24.39 -7.36
C GLY A 59 -4.52 -24.76 -8.79
N ILE A 60 -3.73 -23.91 -9.47
CA ILE A 60 -3.15 -24.22 -10.78
C ILE A 60 -2.14 -25.37 -10.66
N VAL A 61 -1.21 -25.30 -9.69
CA VAL A 61 -0.22 -26.35 -9.45
C VAL A 61 -0.92 -27.69 -9.17
N ASP A 62 -1.89 -27.72 -8.26
CA ASP A 62 -2.67 -28.93 -7.95
C ASP A 62 -3.33 -29.54 -9.20
N THR A 63 -3.84 -28.69 -10.09
CA THR A 63 -4.48 -29.14 -11.33
C THR A 63 -3.45 -29.70 -12.32
N GLN A 64 -2.31 -29.03 -12.46
CA GLN A 64 -1.22 -29.49 -13.33
C GLN A 64 -0.58 -30.80 -12.82
N GLU A 65 -0.48 -30.99 -11.50
CA GLU A 65 -0.01 -32.24 -10.88
C GLU A 65 -0.98 -33.40 -11.14
N LYS A 66 -2.30 -33.17 -11.00
CA LYS A 66 -3.31 -34.17 -11.37
C LYS A 66 -3.20 -34.53 -12.85
N GLN A 67 -2.98 -33.55 -13.72
CA GLN A 67 -2.77 -33.79 -15.15
C GLN A 67 -1.49 -34.58 -15.41
N LEU A 68 -0.39 -34.26 -14.72
CA LEU A 68 0.87 -35.01 -14.81
C LEU A 68 0.65 -36.48 -14.42
N ALA A 69 -0.08 -36.75 -13.34
CA ALA A 69 -0.39 -38.12 -12.91
C ALA A 69 -1.20 -38.91 -13.96
N VAL A 70 -2.09 -38.25 -14.72
CA VAL A 70 -2.82 -38.88 -15.83
C VAL A 70 -1.87 -39.20 -17.00
N ILE A 71 -1.01 -38.25 -17.36
CA ILE A 71 -0.02 -38.40 -18.45
C ILE A 71 0.99 -39.51 -18.11
N GLU A 72 1.48 -39.57 -16.87
CA GLU A 72 2.37 -40.65 -16.41
C GLU A 72 1.71 -42.04 -16.53
N LYS A 73 0.41 -42.16 -16.23
CA LYS A 73 -0.34 -43.41 -16.46
C LYS A 73 -0.43 -43.77 -17.94
N GLN A 74 -0.68 -42.79 -18.82
CA GLN A 74 -0.72 -43.03 -20.27
C GLN A 74 0.63 -43.48 -20.83
N LEU A 75 1.74 -42.95 -20.30
CA LEU A 75 3.09 -43.40 -20.65
C LEU A 75 3.29 -44.87 -20.26
N ASN A 76 2.87 -45.26 -19.05
CA ASN A 76 2.97 -46.65 -18.58
C ASN A 76 2.15 -47.64 -19.41
N LEU A 77 1.11 -47.15 -20.08
CA LEU A 77 0.30 -47.92 -21.04
C LEU A 77 0.86 -47.90 -22.47
N GLY A 78 1.98 -47.19 -22.71
CA GLY A 78 2.59 -47.04 -24.03
C GLY A 78 1.82 -46.13 -24.99
N ALA A 79 0.85 -45.35 -24.50
CA ALA A 79 -0.03 -44.53 -25.32
C ALA A 79 0.59 -43.18 -25.73
N ILE A 80 1.66 -42.74 -25.04
CA ILE A 80 2.34 -41.47 -25.28
C ILE A 80 3.86 -41.62 -25.10
N PHE A 81 4.60 -40.60 -25.53
CA PHE A 81 6.06 -40.57 -25.42
C PHE A 81 6.54 -39.99 -24.08
N CYS A 82 7.74 -40.40 -23.65
CA CYS A 82 8.39 -39.87 -22.44
C CYS A 82 8.61 -38.34 -22.51
N SER A 83 8.86 -37.79 -23.70
CA SER A 83 8.99 -36.35 -23.91
C SER A 83 7.75 -35.56 -23.45
N THR A 84 6.54 -36.11 -23.61
CA THR A 84 5.29 -35.47 -23.17
C THR A 84 5.23 -35.37 -21.64
N VAL A 85 5.64 -36.42 -20.92
CA VAL A 85 5.75 -36.39 -19.44
C VAL A 85 6.76 -35.34 -18.99
N LEU A 86 7.92 -35.29 -19.65
CA LEU A 86 8.97 -34.32 -19.30
C LEU A 86 8.53 -32.86 -19.54
N ILE A 87 7.81 -32.59 -20.62
CA ILE A 87 7.23 -31.26 -20.89
C ILE A 87 6.24 -30.89 -19.77
N GLN A 88 5.30 -31.78 -19.43
CA GLN A 88 4.33 -31.50 -18.37
C GLN A 88 5.01 -31.31 -17.00
N ARG A 89 6.00 -32.14 -16.66
CA ARG A 89 6.76 -32.00 -15.41
C ARG A 89 7.51 -30.67 -15.35
N ASN A 90 8.06 -30.21 -16.47
CA ASN A 90 8.68 -28.90 -16.57
C ASN A 90 7.65 -27.78 -16.33
N THR A 91 6.46 -27.87 -16.93
CA THR A 91 5.37 -26.91 -16.69
C THR A 91 4.96 -26.82 -15.21
N VAL A 92 4.81 -27.98 -14.53
CA VAL A 92 4.53 -28.02 -13.09
C VAL A 92 5.66 -27.33 -12.30
N ALA A 93 6.92 -27.68 -12.59
CA ALA A 93 8.07 -27.11 -11.90
C ALA A 93 8.20 -25.59 -12.11
N GLN A 94 7.94 -25.10 -13.32
CA GLN A 94 7.93 -23.67 -13.63
C GLN A 94 6.83 -22.94 -12.86
N THR A 95 5.64 -23.51 -12.81
CA THR A 95 4.52 -22.90 -12.07
C THR A 95 4.79 -22.90 -10.57
N HIS A 96 5.30 -24.02 -10.02
CA HIS A 96 5.70 -24.12 -8.62
C HIS A 96 6.78 -23.11 -8.25
N ALA A 97 7.72 -22.82 -9.15
CA ALA A 97 8.75 -21.79 -8.95
C ALA A 97 8.19 -20.36 -8.80
N THR A 98 6.93 -20.13 -9.16
CA THR A 98 6.26 -18.82 -8.94
C THR A 98 5.67 -18.66 -7.54
N LEU A 99 5.58 -19.72 -6.72
CA LEU A 99 5.03 -19.64 -5.36
C LEU A 99 5.96 -18.91 -4.37
N PRO A 100 7.27 -19.22 -4.26
CA PRO A 100 8.16 -18.55 -3.30
C PRO A 100 8.20 -17.01 -3.41
N PRO A 101 8.24 -16.38 -4.60
CA PRO A 101 8.19 -14.93 -4.67
C PRO A 101 6.85 -14.35 -4.19
N LEU A 102 5.72 -15.04 -4.41
CA LEU A 102 4.40 -14.61 -3.90
C LEU A 102 4.35 -14.70 -2.36
N GLU A 103 4.84 -15.79 -1.78
CA GLU A 103 4.95 -15.96 -0.33
C GLU A 103 5.80 -14.86 0.30
N LYS A 104 6.97 -14.59 -0.29
CA LYS A 104 7.87 -13.52 0.17
C LYS A 104 7.18 -12.16 0.10
N ALA A 105 6.52 -11.84 -1.00
CA ALA A 105 5.79 -10.59 -1.16
C ALA A 105 4.67 -10.46 -0.11
N LEU A 106 3.95 -11.54 0.18
CA LEU A 106 2.91 -11.55 1.21
C LEU A 106 3.48 -11.26 2.59
N VAL A 107 4.57 -11.92 2.98
CA VAL A 107 5.24 -11.67 4.28
C VAL A 107 5.74 -10.23 4.39
N GLN A 108 6.37 -9.71 3.33
CA GLN A 108 6.83 -8.31 3.30
C GLN A 108 5.67 -7.32 3.46
N THR A 109 4.56 -7.55 2.75
CA THR A 109 3.36 -6.71 2.81
C THR A 109 2.73 -6.75 4.22
N ARG A 110 2.65 -7.93 4.85
CA ARG A 110 2.17 -8.04 6.23
C ARG A 110 3.07 -7.33 7.24
N ASN A 111 4.39 -7.43 7.08
CA ASN A 111 5.32 -6.70 7.93
C ASN A 111 5.15 -5.18 7.80
N GLN A 112 4.91 -4.67 6.59
CA GLN A 112 4.62 -3.27 6.36
C GLN A 112 3.31 -2.82 7.04
N LEU A 113 2.27 -3.65 7.03
CA LEU A 113 1.03 -3.40 7.78
C LEU A 113 1.25 -3.31 9.30
N PHE A 114 2.08 -4.18 9.88
CA PHE A 114 2.42 -4.09 11.29
C PHE A 114 3.08 -2.75 11.63
N VAL A 115 4.05 -2.32 10.82
CA VAL A 115 4.74 -1.04 11.01
C VAL A 115 3.76 0.13 10.94
N TYR A 116 2.84 0.16 9.98
CA TYR A 116 1.82 1.21 9.90
C TYR A 116 0.80 1.17 11.04
N ALA A 117 0.55 0.00 11.62
CA ALA A 117 -0.28 -0.16 12.81
C ALA A 117 0.46 0.14 14.13
N GLY A 118 1.73 0.56 14.08
CA GLY A 118 2.54 0.80 15.28
C GLY A 118 2.97 -0.46 16.03
N LYS A 119 2.97 -1.61 15.35
CA LYS A 119 3.32 -2.93 15.87
C LYS A 119 4.67 -3.41 15.32
N LEU A 120 5.30 -4.37 15.99
CA LEU A 120 6.53 -4.98 15.49
C LEU A 120 6.24 -5.93 14.31
N PRO A 121 7.17 -6.03 13.32
CA PRO A 121 7.04 -7.00 12.24
C PRO A 121 6.92 -8.43 12.78
N GLY A 122 5.95 -9.20 12.27
CA GLY A 122 5.72 -10.58 12.68
C GLY A 122 4.92 -10.77 13.98
N GLU A 123 4.40 -9.70 14.58
CA GLU A 123 3.41 -9.84 15.66
C GLU A 123 2.13 -10.57 15.19
N SER A 124 1.27 -10.94 16.12
CA SER A 124 -0.03 -11.53 15.80
C SER A 124 -1.16 -10.51 15.92
N GLY A 125 -2.32 -10.81 15.32
CA GLY A 125 -3.52 -9.97 15.45
C GLY A 125 -3.69 -8.87 14.41
N LEU A 126 -3.10 -9.01 13.22
CA LEU A 126 -3.64 -8.34 12.03
C LEU A 126 -4.86 -9.13 11.54
N PRO A 127 -6.00 -8.45 11.27
CA PRO A 127 -7.13 -9.10 10.61
C PRO A 127 -6.70 -9.58 9.22
N GLU A 128 -7.31 -10.67 8.76
CA GLU A 128 -7.16 -11.11 7.40
C GLU A 128 -8.10 -10.29 6.51
N PHE A 129 -7.53 -9.61 5.52
CA PHE A 129 -8.31 -8.81 4.58
C PHE A 129 -8.79 -9.73 3.45
N ASP A 130 -10.09 -10.00 3.40
CA ASP A 130 -10.68 -10.72 2.29
C ASP A 130 -10.89 -9.78 1.10
N PHE A 131 -10.22 -10.08 -0.01
CA PHE A 131 -10.32 -9.27 -1.22
C PHE A 131 -11.77 -9.19 -1.73
N ALA A 132 -12.55 -10.26 -1.58
CA ALA A 132 -13.95 -10.30 -2.02
C ALA A 132 -14.87 -9.37 -1.22
N SER A 133 -14.44 -8.93 -0.04
CA SER A 133 -15.18 -8.01 0.82
C SER A 133 -14.90 -6.53 0.51
N LEU A 134 -13.87 -6.22 -0.29
CA LEU A 134 -13.50 -4.85 -0.64
C LEU A 134 -14.45 -4.30 -1.71
N GLN A 135 -15.23 -3.29 -1.34
CA GLN A 135 -16.12 -2.58 -2.25
C GLN A 135 -15.59 -1.17 -2.53
N LEU A 136 -15.48 -0.80 -3.80
CA LEU A 136 -15.18 0.58 -4.16
C LEU A 136 -16.42 1.46 -3.93
N PRO A 137 -16.25 2.71 -3.50
CA PRO A 137 -17.34 3.69 -3.47
C PRO A 137 -17.94 3.83 -4.86
N GLN A 138 -19.27 3.69 -4.97
CA GLN A 138 -19.98 3.87 -6.25
C GLN A 138 -20.01 5.34 -6.68
N ASP A 139 -20.06 6.24 -5.70
CA ASP A 139 -20.05 7.68 -5.92
C ASP A 139 -18.71 8.26 -5.46
N LEU A 140 -17.87 8.65 -6.42
CA LEU A 140 -16.72 9.51 -6.16
C LEU A 140 -17.18 10.97 -6.33
N PRO A 141 -16.93 11.86 -5.36
CA PRO A 141 -17.31 13.26 -5.50
C PRO A 141 -16.59 13.87 -6.70
N VAL A 142 -17.35 14.30 -7.70
CA VAL A 142 -16.89 15.05 -8.88
C VAL A 142 -16.60 16.50 -8.47
N SER A 143 -15.63 16.69 -7.58
CA SER A 143 -15.15 18.03 -7.24
C SER A 143 -14.20 18.54 -8.32
N LEU A 144 -14.24 19.85 -8.62
CA LEU A 144 -13.24 20.47 -9.50
C LEU A 144 -11.82 20.22 -8.93
N PRO A 145 -10.86 19.76 -9.76
CA PRO A 145 -9.50 19.47 -9.32
C PRO A 145 -8.83 20.62 -8.55
N SER A 146 -9.15 21.87 -8.90
CA SER A 146 -8.61 23.08 -8.26
C SER A 146 -9.04 23.28 -6.80
N VAL A 147 -10.23 22.85 -6.41
CA VAL A 147 -10.71 22.95 -5.01
C VAL A 147 -10.06 21.86 -4.16
N LEU A 148 -9.83 20.67 -4.74
CA LEU A 148 -9.14 19.56 -4.09
C LEU A 148 -7.66 19.90 -3.80
N VAL A 149 -7.00 20.56 -4.75
CA VAL A 149 -5.62 21.05 -4.63
C VAL A 149 -5.47 22.08 -3.49
N ARG A 150 -6.48 22.91 -3.21
CA ARG A 150 -6.44 23.83 -2.04
C ARG A 150 -6.75 23.16 -0.70
N GLN A 151 -7.33 21.97 -0.72
CA GLN A 151 -7.60 21.18 0.49
C GLN A 151 -6.43 20.27 0.88
N ARG A 152 -5.47 20.11 -0.02
CA ARG A 152 -4.26 19.32 0.18
C ARG A 152 -3.39 19.93 1.29
N PRO A 153 -3.09 19.17 2.36
CA PRO A 153 -2.32 19.71 3.49
C PRO A 153 -0.88 20.07 3.10
N ASP A 154 -0.28 19.40 2.12
CA ASP A 154 1.04 19.71 1.57
C ASP A 154 1.10 21.08 0.86
N ILE A 155 0.01 21.48 0.20
CA ILE A 155 -0.09 22.80 -0.44
C ILE A 155 -0.32 23.89 0.59
N ARG A 156 -1.19 23.65 1.57
CA ARG A 156 -1.41 24.57 2.70
C ARG A 156 -0.15 24.78 3.55
N ALA A 157 0.65 23.73 3.74
CA ALA A 157 1.96 23.83 4.39
C ALA A 157 2.92 24.73 3.58
N SER A 158 2.95 24.58 2.26
CA SER A 158 3.79 25.42 1.39
C SER A 158 3.35 26.89 1.41
N GLU A 159 2.04 27.16 1.43
CA GLU A 159 1.48 28.51 1.59
C GLU A 159 1.87 29.13 2.95
N ALA A 160 1.76 28.37 4.04
CA ALA A 160 2.16 28.82 5.38
C ALA A 160 3.67 29.16 5.46
N LEU A 161 4.53 28.38 4.80
CA LEU A 161 5.96 28.70 4.68
C LEU A 161 6.22 30.00 3.90
N MET A 162 5.49 30.23 2.80
CA MET A 162 5.59 31.50 2.08
C MET A 162 5.11 32.68 2.92
N HIS A 163 4.03 32.51 3.69
CA HIS A 163 3.54 33.53 4.63
C HIS A 163 4.57 33.82 5.73
N GLN A 164 5.20 32.80 6.29
CA GLN A 164 6.29 32.99 7.26
C GLN A 164 7.47 33.78 6.67
N ALA A 165 7.84 33.51 5.42
CA ALA A 165 8.96 34.17 4.75
C ALA A 165 8.65 35.61 4.29
N SER A 166 7.37 36.01 4.27
CA SER A 166 6.92 37.33 3.81
C SER A 166 6.42 38.27 4.91
N ALA A 167 6.26 37.76 6.14
CA ALA A 167 5.96 38.55 7.35
C ALA A 167 7.18 39.39 7.80
#